data_AF-A0A9D9QT91-F1
#
_entry.id   AF-A0A9D9QT91-F1
#
_cell.length_a   1.000
_cell.length_b   1.000
_cell.length_c   1.000
_cell.angle_alpha   90.00
_cell.angle_beta   90.00
_cell.angle_gamma   90.00
#
_symmetry.space_group_name_H-M   'P 1'
#
loop_
_entity.id
_entity.type
_entity.pdbx_description
1 polymer ?
#
loop_
_entity_poly.entity_id
_entity_poly.type
_entity_poly.pdbx_seq_one_letter_code
_entity_poly.pdbx_strand_id
1 'polypeptide(L)'
;MPSPFNDHLRVVKEYQGALARFAPGTAPTYTSFEEYVGTRALIEALRNAGPNPGPAALHKALAALDTDLGGFKLRFAADKRVGSRFVDITFIGRDGKVLR
;
A
#
# COMPACT_ATOMS: atom_id res chain seq x y z
N MET A 1 -3.07 4.68 -6.79
CA MET A 1 -3.50 3.67 -5.79
C MET A 1 -4.81 3.06 -6.24
N PRO A 2 -5.07 1.75 -6.01
CA PRO A 2 -6.40 1.19 -6.22
C PRO A 2 -7.41 1.75 -5.22
N SER A 3 -8.69 1.70 -5.56
CA SER A 3 -9.73 2.11 -4.63
C SER A 3 -9.75 1.27 -3.34
N PRO A 4 -9.77 1.90 -2.16
CA PRO A 4 -9.83 1.22 -0.86
C PRO A 4 -11.20 0.56 -0.59
N PHE A 5 -12.19 0.84 -1.44
CA PHE A 5 -13.55 0.30 -1.33
C PHE A 5 -13.75 -0.95 -2.20
N ASN A 6 -12.79 -1.29 -3.06
CA ASN A 6 -12.89 -2.44 -3.97
C ASN A 6 -12.16 -3.66 -3.40
N ASP A 7 -12.93 -4.60 -2.85
CA ASP A 7 -12.42 -5.81 -2.21
C ASP A 7 -11.98 -6.90 -3.20
N HIS A 8 -12.01 -6.66 -4.51
CA HIS A 8 -11.52 -7.61 -5.50
C HIS A 8 -10.00 -7.84 -5.39
N LEU A 9 -9.26 -6.86 -4.89
CA LEU A 9 -7.83 -6.99 -4.59
C LEU A 9 -7.62 -7.46 -3.16
N ARG A 10 -6.75 -8.47 -2.98
CA ARG A 10 -6.44 -9.03 -1.65
C ARG A 10 -5.87 -7.97 -0.70
N VAL A 11 -5.05 -7.05 -1.19
CA VAL A 11 -4.50 -5.94 -0.40
C VAL A 11 -5.59 -5.07 0.24
N VAL A 12 -6.72 -4.89 -0.46
CA VAL A 12 -7.84 -4.07 0.03
C VAL A 12 -8.61 -4.84 1.11
N LYS A 13 -8.85 -6.14 0.90
CA LYS A 13 -9.44 -7.03 1.92
C LYS A 13 -8.62 -7.07 3.20
N GLU A 14 -7.31 -7.21 3.09
CA GLU A 14 -6.39 -7.23 4.23
C GLU A 14 -6.39 -5.88 4.97
N TYR A 15 -6.43 -4.76 4.24
CA TYR A 15 -6.57 -3.42 4.81
C TYR A 15 -7.90 -3.24 5.55
N GLN A 16 -9.04 -3.59 4.93
CA GLN A 16 -10.35 -3.46 5.57
C GLN A 16 -10.46 -4.33 6.82
N GLY A 17 -9.90 -5.55 6.79
CA GLY A 17 -9.81 -6.42 7.96
C GLY A 17 -8.93 -5.84 9.07
N ALA A 18 -7.80 -5.22 8.73
CA ALA A 18 -6.96 -4.51 9.70
C ALA A 18 -7.69 -3.31 10.32
N LEU A 19 -8.38 -2.52 9.50
CA LEU A 19 -9.15 -1.36 9.96
C LEU A 19 -10.27 -1.78 10.93
N ALA A 20 -11.03 -2.82 10.58
CA ALA A 20 -12.07 -3.37 11.45
C ALA A 20 -11.53 -3.87 12.79
N ARG A 21 -10.33 -4.46 12.79
CA ARG A 21 -9.71 -5.01 14.00
C ARG A 21 -9.07 -3.96 14.90
N PHE A 22 -8.39 -2.97 14.32
CA PHE A 22 -7.53 -2.05 15.06
C PHE A 22 -8.10 -0.63 15.18
N ALA A 23 -9.08 -0.26 14.37
CA ALA A 23 -9.75 1.04 14.41
C ALA A 23 -11.27 0.88 14.17
N PRO A 24 -11.98 0.11 15.02
CA PRO A 24 -13.40 -0.16 14.82
C PRO A 24 -14.22 1.13 14.73
N GLY A 25 -15.17 1.17 13.79
CA GLY A 25 -15.99 2.36 13.52
C GLY A 25 -15.35 3.42 12.62
N THR A 26 -14.07 3.26 12.27
CA THR A 26 -13.41 4.16 11.30
C THR A 26 -13.74 3.74 9.87
N ALA A 27 -14.20 4.68 9.06
CA ALA A 27 -14.47 4.43 7.64
C ALA A 27 -13.15 4.37 6.84
N PRO A 28 -13.05 3.48 5.83
CA PRO A 28 -11.88 3.44 4.97
C PRO A 28 -11.75 4.71 4.14
N THR A 29 -10.51 5.15 3.91
CA THR A 29 -10.18 6.34 3.11
C THR A 29 -9.00 6.05 2.19
N TYR A 30 -8.84 6.86 1.13
CA TYR A 30 -7.68 6.75 0.24
C TYR A 30 -6.36 6.96 1.00
N THR A 31 -6.32 7.95 1.90
CA THR A 31 -5.14 8.27 2.70
C THR A 31 -4.75 7.12 3.62
N SER A 32 -5.69 6.60 4.42
CA SER A 32 -5.37 5.50 5.34
C SER A 32 -5.00 4.20 4.62
N PHE A 33 -5.53 3.97 3.42
CA PHE A 33 -5.11 2.85 2.59
C PHE A 33 -3.72 3.04 1.99
N GLU A 34 -3.38 4.26 1.54
CA GLU A 34 -2.02 4.60 1.09
C GLU A 34 -1.00 4.40 2.21
N GLU A 35 -1.29 4.88 3.42
CA GLU A 35 -0.45 4.68 4.60
C GLU A 35 -0.29 3.20 4.95
N TYR A 36 -1.37 2.42 4.88
CA TYR A 36 -1.33 0.97 5.10
C TYR A 36 -0.41 0.27 4.10
N VAL A 37 -0.53 0.58 2.80
CA VAL A 37 0.31 0.01 1.75
C VAL A 37 1.77 0.45 1.90
N GLY A 38 2.00 1.73 2.20
CA GLY A 38 3.35 2.26 2.45
C GLY A 38 4.04 1.60 3.64
N THR A 39 3.30 1.40 4.74
CA THR A 39 3.79 0.71 5.94
C THR A 39 4.11 -0.75 5.64
N ARG A 40 3.27 -1.44 4.86
CA ARG A 40 3.57 -2.80 4.42
C ARG A 40 4.82 -2.90 3.57
N ALA A 41 5.02 -1.97 2.63
CA ALA A 41 6.24 -1.90 1.84
C ALA A 41 7.49 -1.71 2.73
N LEU A 42 7.39 -0.84 3.75
CA LEU A 42 8.45 -0.64 4.75
C LEU A 42 8.73 -1.92 5.54
N ILE A 43 7.70 -2.66 5.97
CA ILE A 43 7.85 -3.93 6.67
C ILE A 43 8.59 -4.95 5.80
N GLU A 44 8.25 -5.08 4.51
CA GLU A 44 8.98 -5.99 3.61
C GLU A 44 10.45 -5.58 3.43
N ALA A 45 10.71 -4.27 3.31
CA ALA A 45 12.09 -3.79 3.23
C ALA A 45 12.88 -4.06 4.52
N LEU A 46 12.26 -3.91 5.69
CA LEU A 46 12.87 -4.25 6.98
C LEU A 46 13.20 -5.75 7.08
N ARG A 47 12.29 -6.62 6.62
CA ARG A 47 12.55 -8.07 6.55
C ARG A 47 13.73 -8.39 5.64
N ASN A 48 13.80 -7.75 4.47
CA ASN A 48 14.90 -7.93 3.52
C ASN A 48 16.24 -7.38 4.04
N ALA A 49 16.21 -6.35 4.90
CA ALA A 49 17.41 -5.77 5.50
C ALA A 49 18.03 -6.66 6.59
N GLY A 50 17.31 -7.67 7.08
CA GLY A 50 17.78 -8.58 8.13
C GLY A 50 17.63 -8.03 9.56
N PRO A 51 18.18 -8.72 10.57
CA PRO A 51 18.03 -8.32 11.97
C PRO A 51 18.78 -7.03 12.31
N ASN A 52 18.15 -6.16 13.12
CA ASN A 52 18.70 -4.87 13.58
C ASN A 52 19.32 -3.99 12.46
N PRO A 53 18.57 -3.68 11.40
CA PRO A 53 19.12 -2.94 10.27
C PRO A 53 19.36 -1.47 10.65
N GLY A 54 20.55 -0.96 10.33
CA GLY A 54 20.81 0.48 10.36
C GLY A 54 20.16 1.22 9.19
N PRO A 55 20.14 2.57 9.20
CA PRO A 55 19.50 3.37 8.15
C PRO A 55 20.02 3.07 6.73
N ALA A 56 21.33 2.84 6.58
CA ALA A 56 21.94 2.52 5.28
C ALA A 56 21.48 1.15 4.74
N ALA A 57 21.35 0.15 5.61
CA ALA A 57 20.86 -1.17 5.24
C ALA A 57 19.39 -1.12 4.82
N LEU A 58 18.55 -0.38 5.56
CA LEU A 58 17.16 -0.16 5.20
C LEU A 58 17.01 0.60 3.87
N HIS A 59 17.78 1.66 3.66
CA HIS A 59 17.74 2.40 2.39
C HIS A 59 18.13 1.50 1.20
N LYS A 60 19.14 0.65 1.36
CA LYS A 60 19.52 -0.34 0.33
C LYS A 60 18.40 -1.35 0.07
N ALA A 61 17.76 -1.85 1.13
CA ALA A 61 16.66 -2.80 1.00
C ALA A 61 15.43 -2.19 0.31
N LEU A 62 15.08 -0.94 0.66
CA LEU A 62 14.01 -0.19 -0.01
C LEU A 62 14.33 0.04 -1.50
N ALA A 63 15.58 0.42 -1.82
CA ALA A 63 16.01 0.66 -3.20
C ALA A 63 16.05 -0.61 -4.06
N ALA A 64 16.02 -1.79 -3.45
CA ALA A 64 15.98 -3.09 -4.13
C ALA A 64 14.64 -3.82 -3.97
N LEU A 65 13.63 -3.17 -3.38
CA LEU A 65 12.36 -3.81 -3.04
C LEU A 65 11.55 -4.12 -4.31
N ASP A 66 11.25 -5.40 -4.52
CA ASP A 66 10.34 -5.92 -5.53
C ASP A 66 9.36 -6.86 -4.81
N THR A 67 8.11 -6.46 -4.67
CA THR A 67 7.11 -7.17 -3.85
C THR A 67 5.70 -7.05 -4.42
N ASP A 68 4.90 -8.09 -4.21
CA ASP A 68 3.47 -8.11 -4.51
C ASP A 68 2.68 -8.08 -3.20
N LEU A 69 1.98 -6.98 -2.94
CA LEU A 69 1.24 -6.79 -1.72
C LEU A 69 -0.20 -7.34 -1.77
N GLY A 70 -0.48 -8.35 -2.60
CA GLY A 70 -1.82 -8.93 -2.74
C GLY A 70 -2.58 -8.34 -3.92
N GLY A 71 -1.95 -8.36 -5.09
CA GLY A 71 -2.45 -7.81 -6.35
C GLY A 71 -1.97 -6.39 -6.63
N PHE A 72 -1.26 -5.75 -5.68
CA PHE A 72 -0.63 -4.45 -5.87
C PHE A 72 0.88 -4.58 -5.84
N LYS A 73 1.50 -4.55 -7.02
CA LYS A 73 2.95 -4.72 -7.18
C LYS A 73 3.68 -3.41 -6.95
N LEU A 74 4.76 -3.48 -6.17
CA LEU A 74 5.69 -2.40 -5.91
C LEU A 74 7.09 -2.85 -6.33
N ARG A 75 7.74 -2.05 -7.19
CA ARG A 75 9.12 -2.30 -7.61
C ARG A 75 9.92 -1.00 -7.65
N PHE A 76 10.89 -0.92 -6.75
CA PHE A 76 11.89 0.12 -6.67
C PHE A 76 13.21 -0.36 -7.27
N ALA A 77 14.03 0.58 -7.71
CA ALA A 77 15.41 0.36 -8.13
C ALA A 77 16.26 1.58 -7.76
N ALA A 78 17.58 1.46 -7.80
CA ALA A 78 18.49 2.57 -7.47
C ALA A 78 18.25 3.82 -8.34
N ASP A 79 17.90 3.62 -9.61
CA ASP A 79 17.54 4.65 -10.59
C ASP A 79 16.01 4.87 -10.71
N LYS A 80 15.20 4.08 -10.00
CA LYS A 80 13.74 4.11 -10.08
C LYS A 80 13.09 4.19 -8.69
N ARG A 81 12.77 5.42 -8.28
CA ARG A 81 12.10 5.71 -7.00
C ARG A 81 10.57 5.68 -7.07
N VAL A 82 9.97 5.63 -8.27
CA VAL A 82 8.53 5.46 -8.45
C VAL A 82 8.18 3.97 -8.46
N GLY A 83 7.71 3.47 -7.31
CA GLY A 83 7.47 2.03 -7.08
C GLY A 83 6.28 1.44 -7.85
N SER A 84 5.30 2.26 -8.22
CA SER A 84 4.12 1.83 -9.00
C SER A 84 3.72 2.90 -10.01
N ARG A 85 3.28 2.46 -11.19
CA ARG A 85 2.66 3.31 -12.23
C ARG A 85 1.16 3.09 -12.34
N PHE A 86 0.58 2.33 -11.39
CA PHE A 86 -0.83 2.02 -11.40
C PHE A 86 -1.66 3.26 -11.05
N VAL A 87 -2.59 3.59 -11.95
CA VAL A 87 -3.56 4.67 -11.79
C VAL A 87 -4.95 4.06 -11.92
N ASP A 88 -5.84 4.48 -11.03
CA ASP A 88 -7.24 4.07 -11.00
C ASP A 88 -8.08 5.34 -11.00
N ILE A 89 -9.08 5.39 -11.87
CA ILE A 89 -9.94 6.57 -12.02
C ILE A 89 -11.20 6.30 -11.22
N THR A 90 -11.54 7.23 -10.35
CA THR A 90 -12.75 7.16 -9.52
C THR A 90 -13.63 8.34 -9.87
N PHE A 91 -14.89 8.08 -10.25
CA PHE A 91 -15.86 9.14 -10.49
C PHE A 91 -16.61 9.43 -9.20
N ILE A 92 -16.89 10.71 -8.95
CA ILE A 92 -17.76 11.13 -7.84
C ILE A 92 -19.04 11.67 -8.48
N GLY A 93 -20.13 10.94 -8.26
CA GLY A 93 -21.46 11.34 -8.72
C GLY A 93 -21.96 12.59 -8.03
N ARG A 94 -23.00 13.23 -8.59
CA ARG A 94 -23.63 14.42 -8.00
C ARG A 94 -24.24 14.18 -6.62
N ASP A 95 -24.54 12.92 -6.31
CA ASP A 95 -25.02 12.45 -5.00
C ASP A 95 -23.88 12.17 -4.00
N GLY A 96 -22.63 12.50 -4.37
CA GLY A 96 -21.44 12.26 -3.56
C GLY A 96 -21.00 10.79 -3.53
N LYS A 97 -21.69 9.89 -4.23
CA LYS A 97 -21.30 8.49 -4.29
C LYS A 97 -20.14 8.29 -5.25
N VAL A 98 -19.24 7.42 -4.84
CA VAL A 98 -18.17 6.94 -5.70
C VAL A 98 -18.77 5.99 -6.74
N LEU A 99 -18.64 6.38 -8.01
CA LEU A 99 -19.03 5.61 -9.19
C LEU A 99 -17.77 5.04 -9.84
N ARG A 100 -17.90 3.83 -10.37
CA ARG A 100 -16.89 3.16 -11.19
C ARG A 100 -17.53 2.65 -12.47
#